data_AF-A0A914Y6X1-F1
#
_entry.id   AF-A0A914Y6X1-F1
#
_cell.length_a   1.000
_cell.length_b   1.000
_cell.length_c   1.000
_cell.angle_alpha   90.00
_cell.angle_beta   90.00
_cell.angle_gamma   90.00
#
_symmetry.space_group_name_H-M   'P 1'
#
loop_
_entity.id
_entity.type
_entity.pdbx_description
1 polymer ?
#
loop_
_entity_poly.entity_id
_entity_poly.type
_entity_poly.pdbx_seq_one_letter_code
_entity_poly.pdbx_strand_id
1 'polypeptide(L)'
;MFIRDKFGQSAMGKLVIAEIAVPIPFVILIGCFLSTVGAGLQSLTGAPRLLQAIAADEVVPFLHFFQKTDGRGEPIRAILLTILICECGILIAVIENIAGLITQFFLMCYLGVNTACALQSLLKAPGWRPGFRYFHWILSTIGAFLCIAIMFISAWYFALLAIFIGAGVYKYIEYAGAEKEWGDGLKGLGLSAARFALLNVDDSGQTHSRNWRPQLLVLSPSEKSFYDAGGFPLAEAQQGLFSFVSQLKAGKGLTMIVECIEGNFCQKAEEGKARRIALSTEIKKYKIRGFCDTLVNENYLNGVSYLIQTSGLGGLRHNTVMVPWPDQWSLTKSYDEAHTFVEIVRNVVAAKCAILVPKNIQSFPRSSEKVGL
;
A
#
# COMPACT_ATOMS: atom_id res chain seq x y z
N MET A 1 16.28 49.16 -28.84
CA MET A 1 17.52 48.37 -29.01
C MET A 1 18.15 48.04 -27.66
N PHE A 2 18.23 49.01 -26.74
CA PHE A 2 18.80 48.89 -25.38
C PHE A 2 18.42 47.64 -24.56
N ILE A 3 17.14 47.21 -24.54
CA ILE A 3 16.68 46.09 -23.71
C ILE A 3 17.02 44.71 -24.33
N ARG A 4 17.37 44.65 -25.62
CA ARG A 4 17.65 43.39 -26.34
C ARG A 4 19.11 42.93 -26.21
N ASP A 5 19.94 43.71 -25.53
CA ASP A 5 21.37 43.48 -25.35
C ASP A 5 21.68 43.14 -23.88
N LYS A 6 21.98 41.88 -23.62
CA LYS A 6 22.21 41.32 -22.28
C LYS A 6 23.40 41.98 -21.56
N PHE A 7 24.44 42.33 -22.32
CA PHE A 7 25.70 42.84 -21.75
C PHE A 7 25.78 44.37 -21.78
N GLY A 8 24.71 45.04 -22.24
CA GLY A 8 24.67 46.50 -22.27
C GLY A 8 25.74 47.11 -23.16
N GLN A 9 26.18 46.43 -24.23
CA GLN A 9 27.12 47.00 -25.20
C GLN A 9 26.54 48.26 -25.85
N SER A 10 25.22 48.24 -26.09
CA SER A 10 24.41 49.38 -26.53
C SER A 10 24.33 50.51 -25.48
N ALA A 11 24.69 50.22 -24.23
CA ALA A 11 24.64 51.10 -23.06
C ALA A 11 26.05 51.48 -22.54
N MET A 12 27.08 51.44 -23.40
CA MET A 12 28.48 51.68 -23.02
C MET A 12 29.00 50.70 -21.95
N GLY A 13 28.54 49.44 -21.97
CA GLY A 13 28.95 48.40 -21.03
C GLY A 13 28.30 48.51 -19.65
N LYS A 14 27.28 49.37 -19.49
CA LYS A 14 26.56 49.53 -18.23
C LYS A 14 25.37 48.58 -18.13
N LEU A 15 25.06 48.16 -16.90
CA LEU A 15 23.90 47.33 -16.62
C LEU A 15 22.61 48.12 -16.91
N VAL A 16 21.79 47.66 -17.86
CA VAL A 16 20.59 48.39 -18.33
C VAL A 16 19.62 48.74 -17.21
N ILE A 17 19.41 47.84 -16.24
CA ILE A 17 18.51 48.11 -15.10
C ILE A 17 19.09 49.11 -14.09
N ALA A 18 20.42 49.25 -14.03
CA ALA A 18 21.07 50.24 -13.17
C ALA A 18 20.88 51.66 -13.71
N GLU A 19 20.81 51.85 -15.03
CA GLU A 19 20.60 53.19 -15.63
C GLU A 19 19.19 53.76 -15.36
N ILE A 20 18.21 52.90 -15.03
CA ILE A 20 16.85 53.32 -14.65
C ILE A 20 16.77 53.65 -13.15
N ALA A 21 17.79 53.28 -12.37
CA ALA A 21 17.75 53.40 -10.92
C ALA A 21 17.92 54.86 -10.44
N VAL A 22 17.04 55.27 -9.54
CA VAL A 22 17.11 56.54 -8.80
C VAL A 22 17.39 56.19 -7.33
N PRO A 23 18.36 56.82 -6.63
CA PRO A 23 19.08 58.05 -7.00
C PRO A 23 20.41 57.85 -7.74
N ILE A 24 21.07 56.69 -7.63
CA ILE A 24 22.39 56.43 -8.24
C ILE A 24 22.44 54.99 -8.81
N PRO A 25 22.87 54.78 -10.07
CA PRO A 25 22.97 53.46 -10.70
C PRO A 25 23.80 52.43 -9.91
N PHE A 26 24.83 52.88 -9.20
CA PHE A 26 25.75 52.03 -8.43
C PHE A 26 25.06 51.27 -7.28
N VAL A 27 23.92 51.78 -6.79
CA VAL A 27 23.13 51.13 -5.74
C VAL A 27 22.63 49.76 -6.18
N ILE A 28 22.15 49.65 -7.42
CA ILE A 28 21.69 48.36 -7.98
C ILE A 28 22.86 47.40 -8.15
N LEU A 29 24.03 47.89 -8.59
CA LEU A 29 25.20 47.03 -8.78
C LEU A 29 25.69 46.42 -7.45
N ILE A 30 25.90 47.25 -6.42
CA ILE A 30 26.27 46.76 -5.08
C ILE A 30 25.18 45.85 -4.52
N GLY A 31 23.92 46.26 -4.64
CA GLY A 31 22.77 45.51 -4.13
C GLY A 31 22.66 44.11 -4.75
N CYS A 32 22.75 44.01 -6.08
CA CYS A 32 22.74 42.73 -6.78
C CYS A 32 23.95 41.86 -6.41
N PHE A 33 25.13 42.45 -6.25
CA PHE A 33 26.33 41.71 -5.83
C PHE A 33 26.16 41.11 -4.43
N LEU A 34 25.81 41.94 -3.44
CA LEU A 34 25.61 41.48 -2.06
C LEU A 34 24.44 40.49 -1.96
N SER A 35 23.36 40.70 -2.70
CA SER A 35 22.22 39.78 -2.76
C SER A 35 22.61 38.41 -3.34
N THR A 36 23.41 38.39 -4.41
CA THR A 36 23.88 37.14 -5.03
C THR A 36 24.83 36.38 -4.11
N VAL A 37 25.77 37.07 -3.45
CA VAL A 37 26.66 36.47 -2.44
C VAL A 37 25.85 35.89 -1.27
N GLY A 38 24.86 36.64 -0.76
CA GLY A 38 23.97 36.19 0.30
C GLY A 38 23.18 34.93 -0.07
N ALA A 39 22.56 34.90 -1.27
CA ALA A 39 21.83 33.74 -1.77
C ALA A 39 22.74 32.52 -1.97
N GLY A 40 23.98 32.74 -2.43
CA GLY A 40 24.99 31.70 -2.56
C GLY A 40 25.37 31.09 -1.19
N LEU A 41 25.64 31.92 -0.19
CA LEU A 41 25.96 31.46 1.17
C LEU A 41 24.79 30.71 1.83
N GLN A 42 23.56 31.18 1.62
CA GLN A 42 22.36 30.48 2.10
C GLN A 42 22.25 29.09 1.47
N SER A 43 22.47 28.98 0.16
CA SER A 43 22.39 27.69 -0.55
C SER A 43 23.50 26.74 -0.11
N LEU A 44 24.71 27.26 0.10
CA LEU A 44 25.88 26.49 0.55
C LEU A 44 25.75 25.96 1.99
N THR A 45 24.97 26.64 2.84
CA THR A 45 24.70 26.19 4.22
C THR A 45 23.44 25.33 4.32
N GLY A 46 22.43 25.58 3.48
CA GLY A 46 21.17 24.84 3.47
C GLY A 46 21.28 23.43 2.89
N ALA A 47 21.91 23.28 1.72
CA ALA A 47 21.98 21.99 1.02
C ALA A 47 22.68 20.87 1.82
N PRO A 48 23.84 21.11 2.48
CA PRO A 48 24.49 20.10 3.31
C PRO A 48 23.64 19.64 4.50
N ARG A 49 22.87 20.56 5.10
CA ARG A 49 22.00 20.25 6.24
C ARG A 49 20.80 19.41 5.81
N LEU A 50 20.22 19.69 4.64
CA LEU A 50 19.17 18.84 4.06
C LEU A 50 19.70 17.43 3.77
N LEU A 51 20.89 17.31 3.18
CA LEU A 51 21.50 16.01 2.91
C LEU A 51 21.80 15.24 4.21
N GLN A 52 22.29 15.92 5.24
CA GLN A 52 22.56 15.30 6.53
C GLN A 52 21.27 14.82 7.21
N ALA A 53 20.18 15.59 7.14
CA ALA A 53 18.89 15.17 7.69
C ALA A 53 18.37 13.90 6.99
N ILE A 54 18.43 13.86 5.65
CA ILE A 54 18.05 12.67 4.87
C ILE A 54 18.91 11.45 5.22
N ALA A 55 20.22 11.66 5.43
CA ALA A 55 21.12 10.59 5.85
C ALA A 55 20.82 10.09 7.28
N ALA A 56 20.37 10.98 8.17
CA ALA A 56 20.02 10.65 9.54
C ALA A 56 18.72 9.83 9.66
N ASP A 57 17.78 10.01 8.72
CA ASP A 57 16.54 9.23 8.66
C ASP A 57 16.78 7.78 8.19
N GLU A 58 18.00 7.41 7.79
CA GLU A 58 18.40 6.08 7.33
C GLU A 58 17.50 5.52 6.19
N VAL A 59 16.87 6.41 5.42
CA VAL A 59 15.98 6.04 4.31
C VAL A 59 16.80 5.48 3.14
N VAL A 60 18.04 5.94 2.98
CA VAL A 60 18.94 5.59 1.89
C VAL A 60 20.26 5.09 2.47
N PRO A 61 20.50 3.76 2.51
CA PRO A 61 21.66 3.18 3.20
C PRO A 61 23.02 3.73 2.77
N PHE A 62 23.21 4.02 1.48
CA PHE A 62 24.49 4.54 0.99
C PHE A 62 24.75 5.99 1.41
N LEU A 63 23.73 6.76 1.80
CA LEU A 63 23.88 8.13 2.29
C LEU A 63 24.30 8.21 3.75
N HIS A 64 24.28 7.09 4.49
CA HIS A 64 24.67 7.03 5.92
C HIS A 64 26.05 7.65 6.19
N PHE A 65 26.97 7.58 5.22
CA PHE A 65 28.27 8.24 5.33
C PHE A 65 28.19 9.76 5.62
N PHE A 66 27.15 10.44 5.14
CA PHE A 66 26.93 11.88 5.29
C PHE A 66 26.20 12.28 6.59
N GLN A 67 25.72 11.32 7.38
CA GLN A 67 25.03 11.59 8.65
C GLN A 67 25.94 12.20 9.72
N LYS A 68 27.26 11.89 9.67
CA LYS A 68 28.23 12.28 10.70
C LYS A 68 28.43 13.80 10.75
N THR A 69 28.18 14.38 11.91
CA THR A 69 28.47 15.78 12.24
C THR A 69 29.73 15.90 13.09
N ASP A 70 30.36 17.07 13.03
CA ASP A 70 31.46 17.43 13.93
C ASP A 70 30.94 17.81 15.34
N GLY A 71 31.82 18.02 16.31
CA GLY A 71 31.47 18.40 17.68
C GLY A 71 30.66 19.71 17.81
N ARG A 72 30.60 20.52 16.73
CA ARG A 72 29.78 21.73 16.63
C ARG A 72 28.44 21.53 15.91
N GLY A 73 28.13 20.31 15.47
CA GLY A 73 26.93 19.98 14.71
C GLY A 73 27.03 20.22 13.20
N GLU A 74 28.22 20.56 12.67
CA GLU A 74 28.41 20.87 11.26
C GLU A 74 28.66 19.61 10.41
N PRO A 75 27.94 19.41 9.29
CA PRO A 75 28.05 18.20 8.46
C PRO A 75 29.17 18.33 7.43
N ILE A 76 30.43 18.24 7.87
CA ILE A 76 31.63 18.48 7.04
C ILE A 76 31.61 17.66 5.74
N ARG A 77 31.21 16.38 5.81
CA ARG A 77 31.17 15.49 4.63
C ARG A 77 30.14 15.94 3.59
N ALA A 78 28.97 16.38 4.04
CA ALA A 78 27.92 16.90 3.16
C ALA A 78 28.29 18.28 2.58
N ILE A 79 29.04 19.09 3.34
CA ILE A 79 29.58 20.38 2.86
C ILE A 79 30.58 20.12 1.73
N LEU A 80 31.51 19.17 1.90
CA LEU A 80 32.49 18.82 0.87
C LEU A 80 31.81 18.34 -0.42
N LEU A 81 30.76 17.51 -0.32
CA LEU A 81 30.00 17.07 -1.48
C LEU A 81 29.31 18.25 -2.18
N THR A 82 28.68 19.14 -1.42
CA THR A 82 28.01 20.33 -1.98
C THR A 82 29.01 21.22 -2.72
N ILE A 83 30.19 21.48 -2.14
CA ILE A 83 31.25 22.26 -2.77
C ILE A 83 31.70 21.59 -4.08
N LEU A 84 31.91 20.27 -4.08
CA LEU A 84 32.30 19.52 -5.27
C LEU A 84 31.25 19.64 -6.39
N ILE A 85 29.96 19.52 -6.07
CA ILE A 85 28.88 19.67 -7.05
C ILE A 85 28.80 21.11 -7.57
N CYS A 86 28.95 22.10 -6.69
CA CYS A 86 28.99 23.52 -7.07
C CYS A 86 30.17 23.81 -8.02
N GLU A 87 31.36 23.26 -7.73
CA GLU A 87 32.55 23.44 -8.55
C GLU A 87 32.35 22.87 -9.96
N CYS A 88 31.76 21.68 -10.08
CA CYS A 88 31.36 21.12 -11.38
C CYS A 88 30.42 22.07 -12.15
N GLY A 89 29.50 22.74 -11.46
CA GLY A 89 28.62 23.76 -12.06
C GLY A 89 29.40 24.98 -12.55
N ILE A 90 30.37 25.47 -11.78
CA ILE A 90 31.22 26.62 -12.14
C ILE A 90 32.03 26.30 -13.40
N LEU A 91 32.61 25.09 -13.50
CA LEU A 91 33.42 24.65 -14.64
C LEU A 91 32.66 24.62 -15.98
N ILE A 92 31.34 24.41 -15.96
CA ILE A 92 30.50 24.44 -17.17
C ILE A 92 30.49 25.84 -17.81
N ALA A 93 30.72 26.90 -17.03
CA ALA A 93 30.91 28.29 -17.45
C ALA A 93 29.81 28.90 -18.37
N VAL A 94 28.65 28.24 -18.51
CA VAL A 94 27.49 28.71 -19.29
C VAL A 94 26.25 28.76 -18.40
N ILE A 95 25.94 29.96 -17.89
CA ILE A 95 24.85 30.21 -16.94
C ILE A 95 23.49 29.75 -17.49
N GLU A 96 23.25 29.89 -18.80
CA GLU A 96 21.97 29.56 -19.44
C GLU A 96 21.66 28.06 -19.39
N ASN A 97 22.67 27.21 -19.61
CA ASN A 97 22.52 25.76 -19.54
C ASN A 97 22.30 25.29 -18.09
N ILE A 98 23.03 25.89 -17.15
CA ILE A 98 22.91 25.58 -15.71
C ILE A 98 21.53 25.99 -15.18
N ALA A 99 21.06 27.18 -15.56
CA ALA A 99 19.73 27.67 -15.18
C ALA A 99 18.64 26.70 -15.67
N GLY A 100 18.71 26.26 -16.92
CA GLY A 100 17.78 25.27 -17.48
C GLY A 100 17.76 23.97 -16.67
N LEU A 101 18.92 23.43 -16.29
CA LEU A 101 19.03 22.22 -15.48
C LEU A 101 18.45 22.39 -14.07
N ILE A 102 18.82 23.46 -13.37
CA ILE A 102 18.38 23.74 -12.00
C ILE A 102 16.86 23.93 -11.94
N THR A 103 16.27 24.60 -12.93
CA THR A 103 14.81 24.77 -13.03
C THR A 103 14.09 23.42 -13.07
N GLN A 104 14.62 22.40 -13.74
CA GLN A 104 13.99 21.08 -13.77
C GLN A 104 14.00 20.40 -12.39
N PHE A 105 15.08 20.52 -11.62
CA PHE A 105 15.13 19.96 -10.26
C PHE A 105 14.14 20.66 -9.32
N PHE A 106 14.00 21.99 -9.38
CA PHE A 106 12.99 22.70 -8.58
C PHE A 106 11.56 22.34 -8.98
N LEU A 107 11.27 22.29 -10.28
CA LEU A 107 9.96 21.88 -10.78
C LEU A 107 9.63 20.43 -10.39
N MET A 108 10.63 19.55 -10.32
CA MET A 108 10.47 18.20 -9.82
C MET A 108 10.04 18.16 -8.35
N CYS A 109 10.70 18.95 -7.49
CA CYS A 109 10.31 19.06 -6.08
C CYS A 109 8.87 19.58 -5.93
N TYR A 110 8.51 20.62 -6.69
CA TYR A 110 7.16 21.17 -6.68
C TYR A 110 6.12 20.20 -7.23
N LEU A 111 6.45 19.43 -8.26
CA LEU A 111 5.62 18.35 -8.79
C LEU A 111 5.39 17.28 -7.72
N GLY A 112 6.45 16.83 -7.05
CA GLY A 112 6.37 15.82 -6.00
C GLY A 112 5.46 16.24 -4.85
N VAL A 113 5.63 17.46 -4.33
CA VAL A 113 4.80 18.00 -3.23
C VAL A 113 3.33 18.11 -3.66
N ASN A 114 3.05 18.70 -4.82
CA ASN A 114 1.68 18.85 -5.31
C ASN A 114 1.00 17.50 -5.56
N THR A 115 1.72 16.55 -6.15
CA THR A 115 1.21 15.20 -6.43
C THR A 115 0.93 14.44 -5.14
N ALA A 116 1.85 14.49 -4.16
CA ALA A 116 1.68 13.84 -2.86
C ALA A 116 0.44 14.37 -2.12
N CYS A 117 0.27 15.69 -2.03
CA CYS A 117 -0.89 16.32 -1.39
C CYS A 117 -2.22 15.94 -2.08
N ALA A 118 -2.24 15.91 -3.42
CA ALA A 118 -3.42 15.52 -4.18
C ALA A 118 -3.77 14.04 -3.98
N LEU A 119 -2.77 13.16 -4.07
CA LEU A 119 -2.95 11.71 -3.95
C LEU A 119 -3.37 11.29 -2.54
N GLN A 120 -2.75 11.84 -1.50
CA GLN A 120 -3.12 11.56 -0.11
C GLN A 120 -4.56 12.01 0.20
N SER A 121 -4.98 13.14 -0.36
CA SER A 121 -6.37 13.63 -0.25
C SER A 121 -7.36 12.74 -0.98
N LEU A 122 -7.02 12.28 -2.20
CA LEU A 122 -7.91 11.46 -3.03
C LEU A 122 -8.05 10.04 -2.49
N LEU A 123 -6.93 9.43 -2.05
CA LEU A 123 -6.90 8.08 -1.46
C LEU A 123 -7.37 8.05 -0.02
N LYS A 124 -7.65 9.21 0.59
CA LYS A 124 -7.99 9.35 2.01
C LYS A 124 -6.98 8.62 2.90
N ALA A 125 -5.69 8.90 2.68
CA ALA A 125 -4.60 8.22 3.37
C ALA A 125 -4.75 8.32 4.91
N PRO A 126 -4.45 7.24 5.67
CA PRO A 126 -4.55 7.26 7.11
C PRO A 126 -3.61 8.33 7.69
N GLY A 127 -4.14 9.25 8.51
CA GLY A 127 -3.39 10.36 9.10
C GLY A 127 -3.35 11.66 8.29
N TRP A 128 -3.83 11.69 7.04
CA TRP A 128 -3.91 12.92 6.26
C TRP A 128 -5.13 13.77 6.63
N ARG A 129 -4.92 14.88 7.36
CA ARG A 129 -5.97 15.80 7.81
C ARG A 129 -5.52 17.27 7.70
N PRO A 130 -5.47 17.84 6.49
CA PRO A 130 -5.04 19.22 6.31
C PRO A 130 -6.01 20.18 7.00
N GLY A 131 -5.54 20.88 8.04
CA GLY A 131 -6.35 21.84 8.81
C GLY A 131 -6.47 23.23 8.16
N PHE A 132 -5.78 23.46 7.04
CA PHE A 132 -5.75 24.76 6.39
C PHE A 132 -7.02 25.04 5.58
N ARG A 133 -7.67 26.19 5.86
CA ARG A 133 -8.98 26.56 5.29
C ARG A 133 -9.04 26.60 3.76
N TYR A 134 -7.98 27.03 3.09
CA TYR A 134 -7.97 27.20 1.63
C TYR A 134 -7.28 26.04 0.89
N PHE A 135 -7.00 24.94 1.58
CA PHE A 135 -6.48 23.75 0.94
C PHE A 135 -7.59 23.01 0.18
N HIS A 136 -7.35 22.73 -1.10
CA HIS A 136 -8.21 21.85 -1.90
C HIS A 136 -7.36 20.98 -2.83
N TRP A 137 -7.65 19.69 -2.92
CA TRP A 137 -6.87 18.72 -3.71
C TRP A 137 -6.80 19.07 -5.21
N ILE A 138 -7.85 19.71 -5.74
CA ILE A 138 -7.87 20.23 -7.12
C ILE A 138 -6.76 21.26 -7.33
N LEU A 139 -6.53 22.16 -6.38
CA LEU A 139 -5.49 23.19 -6.51
C LEU A 139 -4.09 22.55 -6.60
N SER A 140 -3.83 21.53 -5.78
CA SER A 140 -2.60 20.75 -5.87
C SER A 140 -2.49 19.99 -7.19
N THR A 141 -3.60 19.44 -7.71
CA THR A 141 -3.61 18.74 -9.01
C THR A 141 -3.28 19.69 -10.17
N ILE A 142 -3.85 20.91 -10.15
CA ILE A 142 -3.54 21.96 -11.13
C ILE A 142 -2.06 22.36 -11.02
N GLY A 143 -1.54 22.53 -9.80
CA GLY A 143 -0.13 22.84 -9.57
C GLY A 143 0.81 21.76 -10.12
N ALA A 144 0.49 20.48 -9.92
CA ALA A 144 1.24 19.36 -10.49
C ALA A 144 1.24 19.39 -12.03
N PHE A 145 0.06 19.59 -12.64
CA PHE A 145 -0.07 19.70 -14.09
C PHE A 145 0.73 20.89 -14.65
N LEU A 146 0.68 22.05 -13.98
CA LEU A 146 1.44 23.23 -14.37
C LEU A 146 2.95 22.98 -14.29
N CYS A 147 3.43 22.27 -13.26
CA CYS A 147 4.84 21.90 -13.15
C CYS A 147 5.27 21.04 -14.34
N ILE A 148 4.51 19.99 -14.68
CA ILE A 148 4.79 19.14 -15.84
C ILE A 148 4.80 19.97 -17.12
N ALA A 149 3.78 20.80 -17.34
CA ALA A 149 3.69 21.63 -18.54
C ALA A 149 4.92 22.54 -18.70
N ILE A 150 5.32 23.24 -17.64
CA ILE A 150 6.50 24.12 -17.67
C ILE A 150 7.79 23.33 -17.89
N MET A 151 7.95 22.16 -17.28
CA MET A 151 9.12 21.30 -17.48
C MET A 151 9.31 20.96 -18.96
N PHE A 152 8.24 20.49 -19.63
CA PHE A 152 8.27 20.10 -21.04
C PHE A 152 8.40 21.30 -21.99
N ILE A 153 7.79 22.45 -21.69
CA ILE A 153 7.93 23.68 -22.48
C ILE A 153 9.36 24.23 -22.41
N SER A 154 10.00 24.17 -21.23
CA SER A 154 11.34 24.70 -21.02
C SER A 154 12.42 23.87 -21.70
N ALA A 155 12.52 22.57 -21.37
CA ALA A 155 13.52 21.68 -21.93
C ALA A 155 13.08 20.22 -21.78
N TRP A 156 12.33 19.71 -22.76
CA TRP A 156 11.73 18.38 -22.71
C TRP A 156 12.73 17.24 -22.44
N TYR A 157 13.96 17.33 -22.95
CA TYR A 157 14.98 16.29 -22.77
C TYR A 157 15.53 16.26 -21.33
N PHE A 158 15.79 17.42 -20.72
CA PHE A 158 16.16 17.49 -19.30
C PHE A 158 14.98 17.12 -18.39
N ALA A 159 13.75 17.43 -18.79
CA ALA A 159 12.54 17.04 -18.07
C ALA A 159 12.40 15.51 -17.98
N LEU A 160 12.57 14.79 -19.11
CA LEU A 160 12.54 13.33 -19.13
C LEU A 160 13.63 12.72 -18.23
N LEU A 161 14.86 13.26 -18.31
CA LEU A 161 15.96 12.79 -17.46
C LEU A 161 15.67 13.00 -15.98
N ALA A 162 15.18 14.18 -15.60
CA ALA A 162 14.81 14.47 -14.22
C ALA A 162 13.71 13.52 -13.75
N ILE A 163 12.64 13.31 -14.53
CA ILE A 163 11.52 12.44 -14.15
C ILE A 163 11.99 11.00 -13.97
N PHE A 164 12.86 10.53 -14.86
CA PHE A 164 13.44 9.20 -14.75
C PHE A 164 14.25 9.03 -13.46
N ILE A 165 15.14 9.99 -13.14
CA ILE A 165 15.95 9.96 -11.92
C ILE A 165 15.03 10.02 -10.68
N GLY A 166 14.05 10.94 -10.66
CA GLY A 166 13.11 11.09 -9.55
C GLY A 166 12.28 9.83 -9.30
N ALA A 167 11.76 9.20 -10.37
CA ALA A 167 11.04 7.93 -10.28
C ALA A 167 11.92 6.79 -9.77
N GLY A 168 13.18 6.72 -10.24
CA GLY A 168 14.17 5.75 -9.77
C GLY A 168 14.47 5.90 -8.28
N VAL A 169 14.71 7.12 -7.81
CA VAL A 169 14.94 7.41 -6.39
C VAL A 169 13.70 7.06 -5.55
N TYR A 170 12.50 7.44 -6.00
CA TYR A 170 11.26 7.10 -5.31
C TYR A 170 11.10 5.58 -5.14
N LYS A 171 11.28 4.82 -6.23
CA LYS A 171 11.17 3.35 -6.19
C LYS A 171 12.23 2.69 -5.33
N TYR A 172 13.45 3.21 -5.35
CA TYR A 172 14.52 2.73 -4.47
C TYR A 172 14.18 2.94 -3.00
N ILE A 173 13.69 4.13 -2.63
CA ILE A 173 13.27 4.44 -1.25
C ILE A 173 12.13 3.51 -0.81
N GLU A 174 11.14 3.30 -1.68
CA GLU A 174 10.01 2.40 -1.41
C GLU A 174 10.49 0.96 -1.11
N TYR A 175 11.43 0.46 -1.93
CA TYR A 175 12.02 -0.86 -1.77
C TYR A 175 12.85 -0.98 -0.47
N ALA A 176 13.75 -0.04 -0.22
CA ALA A 176 14.61 -0.05 0.96
C ALA A 176 13.80 0.08 2.26
N GLY A 177 12.73 0.89 2.25
CA GLY A 177 11.79 1.01 3.37
C GLY A 177 11.04 -0.30 3.64
N ALA A 178 10.57 -0.96 2.58
CA ALA A 178 9.90 -2.26 2.70
C ALA A 178 10.83 -3.36 3.23
N GLU A 179 12.09 -3.38 2.81
CA GLU A 179 13.11 -4.32 3.30
C GLU A 179 13.41 -4.10 4.80
N LYS A 180 13.49 -2.83 5.24
CA LYS A 180 13.71 -2.48 6.66
C LYS A 180 12.52 -2.85 7.55
N GLU A 181 11.29 -2.63 7.09
CA GLU A 181 10.07 -2.88 7.87
C GLU A 181 9.70 -4.38 7.93
N TRP A 182 9.87 -5.11 6.83
CA TRP A 182 9.37 -6.49 6.69
C TRP A 182 10.45 -7.56 6.50
N GLY A 183 11.73 -7.18 6.41
CA GLY A 183 12.87 -8.09 6.23
C GLY A 183 13.05 -8.64 4.80
N ASP A 184 12.11 -8.40 3.89
CA ASP A 184 12.18 -8.77 2.47
C ASP A 184 11.57 -7.62 1.66
N GLY A 185 12.36 -6.99 0.77
CA GLY A 185 11.91 -5.81 0.02
C GLY A 185 10.69 -6.07 -0.87
N LEU A 186 10.69 -7.13 -1.68
CA LEU A 186 9.60 -7.39 -2.62
C LEU A 186 8.32 -7.86 -1.92
N LYS A 187 8.44 -8.76 -0.93
CA LYS A 187 7.28 -9.19 -0.14
C LYS A 187 6.77 -8.07 0.77
N GLY A 188 7.68 -7.26 1.32
CA GLY A 188 7.38 -6.12 2.16
C GLY A 188 6.53 -5.08 1.44
N LEU A 189 6.81 -4.79 0.16
CA LEU A 189 5.97 -3.89 -0.65
C LEU A 189 4.51 -4.38 -0.71
N GLY A 190 4.32 -5.69 -0.92
CA GLY A 190 2.98 -6.30 -0.93
C GLY A 190 2.28 -6.20 0.43
N LEU A 191 3.01 -6.41 1.52
CA LEU A 191 2.49 -6.33 2.90
C LEU A 191 2.13 -4.90 3.29
N SER A 192 2.98 -3.92 2.97
CA SER A 192 2.69 -2.50 3.19
C SER A 192 1.47 -2.04 2.39
N ALA A 193 1.34 -2.46 1.12
CA ALA A 193 0.17 -2.17 0.30
C ALA A 193 -1.11 -2.80 0.90
N ALA A 194 -1.05 -4.05 1.35
CA ALA A 194 -2.18 -4.74 1.98
C ALA A 194 -2.60 -4.06 3.29
N ARG A 195 -1.64 -3.69 4.15
CA ARG A 195 -1.88 -2.97 5.40
C ARG A 195 -2.55 -1.61 5.15
N PHE A 196 -2.03 -0.83 4.20
CA PHE A 196 -2.60 0.46 3.82
C PHE A 196 -4.05 0.31 3.34
N ALA A 197 -4.32 -0.68 2.47
CA ALA A 197 -5.66 -0.95 1.98
C ALA A 197 -6.63 -1.35 3.11
N LEU A 198 -6.20 -2.19 4.04
CA LEU A 198 -7.03 -2.63 5.17
C LEU A 198 -7.37 -1.47 6.12
N LEU A 199 -6.40 -0.62 6.47
CA LEU A 199 -6.62 0.55 7.32
C LEU A 199 -7.60 1.54 6.68
N ASN A 200 -7.50 1.76 5.37
CA ASN A 200 -8.43 2.63 4.65
C ASN A 200 -9.86 2.09 4.65
N VAL A 201 -10.03 0.77 4.55
CA VAL A 201 -11.37 0.15 4.61
C VAL A 201 -11.97 0.30 6.00
N ASP A 202 -11.18 0.12 7.06
CA ASP A 202 -11.66 0.28 8.45
C ASP A 202 -12.09 1.72 8.76
N ASP A 203 -11.27 2.71 8.40
CA ASP A 203 -11.58 4.13 8.63
C ASP A 203 -12.83 4.61 7.87
N SER A 204 -13.20 3.93 6.77
CA SER A 204 -14.35 4.31 5.96
C SER A 204 -15.72 4.04 6.62
N GLY A 205 -15.75 3.26 7.71
CA GLY A 205 -16.90 3.13 8.63
C GLY A 205 -18.20 2.54 8.06
N GLN A 206 -18.29 2.30 6.75
CA GLN A 206 -19.50 1.78 6.10
C GLN A 206 -19.39 0.25 5.92
N THR A 207 -19.76 -0.50 6.96
CA THR A 207 -19.88 -1.96 6.90
C THR A 207 -21.06 -2.44 6.06
N HIS A 208 -22.04 -1.58 5.80
CA HIS A 208 -23.25 -1.91 5.04
C HIS A 208 -23.26 -1.18 3.70
N SER A 209 -22.63 -1.76 2.68
CA SER A 209 -22.88 -1.35 1.31
C SER A 209 -24.36 -1.59 0.99
N ARG A 210 -25.07 -0.55 0.53
CA ARG A 210 -26.47 -0.67 0.05
C ARG A 210 -26.67 -1.85 -0.91
N ASN A 211 -25.61 -2.21 -1.64
CA ASN A 211 -25.52 -3.44 -2.42
C ASN A 211 -24.83 -4.53 -1.60
N TRP A 212 -25.59 -5.49 -1.05
CA TRP A 212 -25.02 -6.64 -0.38
C TRP A 212 -24.26 -7.55 -1.36
N ARG A 213 -23.13 -8.11 -0.89
CA ARG A 213 -22.31 -9.10 -1.61
C ARG A 213 -21.86 -10.18 -0.61
N PRO A 214 -22.00 -11.48 -0.93
CA PRO A 214 -21.61 -12.54 -0.01
C PRO A 214 -20.08 -12.61 0.12
N GLN A 215 -19.57 -12.49 1.33
CA GLN A 215 -18.19 -12.79 1.74
C GLN A 215 -18.24 -14.06 2.59
N LEU A 216 -17.69 -15.15 2.07
CA LEU A 216 -17.96 -16.48 2.60
C LEU A 216 -16.93 -16.90 3.65
N LEU A 217 -17.42 -17.43 4.78
CA LEU A 217 -16.69 -18.32 5.68
C LEU A 217 -17.28 -19.72 5.50
N VAL A 218 -16.51 -20.65 4.96
CA VAL A 218 -16.95 -22.01 4.64
C VAL A 218 -16.36 -22.96 5.67
N LEU A 219 -17.23 -23.65 6.41
CA LEU A 219 -16.80 -24.72 7.31
C LEU A 219 -16.57 -25.98 6.48
N SER A 220 -15.31 -26.40 6.38
CA SER A 220 -14.94 -27.64 5.69
C SER A 220 -15.29 -28.85 6.56
N PRO A 221 -15.93 -29.89 6.02
CA PRO A 221 -16.08 -31.17 6.70
C PRO A 221 -14.70 -31.73 7.08
N SER A 222 -14.60 -32.32 8.26
CA SER A 222 -13.39 -33.00 8.77
C SER A 222 -13.70 -34.45 9.16
N GLU A 223 -12.66 -35.30 9.20
CA GLU A 223 -12.72 -36.74 9.54
C GLU A 223 -13.27 -37.01 10.94
N LYS A 224 -13.24 -36.03 11.86
CA LYS A 224 -13.85 -36.16 13.20
C LYS A 224 -14.98 -35.17 13.44
N SER A 225 -15.36 -34.41 12.41
CA SER A 225 -16.62 -33.69 12.48
C SER A 225 -17.76 -34.70 12.40
N PHE A 226 -18.92 -34.32 12.92
CA PHE A 226 -20.23 -34.96 12.76
C PHE A 226 -20.44 -35.72 11.44
N TYR A 227 -19.86 -35.23 10.34
CA TYR A 227 -19.93 -35.82 9.01
C TYR A 227 -19.28 -37.22 8.84
N ASP A 228 -18.60 -37.77 9.86
CA ASP A 228 -17.90 -39.07 9.82
C ASP A 228 -18.81 -40.30 10.03
N ALA A 229 -20.05 -40.13 10.51
CA ALA A 229 -20.90 -41.27 10.88
C ALA A 229 -21.42 -42.11 9.69
N GLY A 230 -21.11 -41.72 8.44
CA GLY A 230 -22.01 -41.99 7.32
C GLY A 230 -21.51 -42.65 6.07
N GLY A 231 -20.41 -43.39 6.07
CA GLY A 231 -20.03 -44.30 4.97
C GLY A 231 -19.81 -43.68 3.58
N PHE A 232 -19.95 -42.37 3.42
CA PHE A 232 -19.62 -41.63 2.21
C PHE A 232 -18.20 -41.05 2.34
N PRO A 233 -17.38 -41.08 1.27
CA PRO A 233 -16.03 -40.57 1.36
C PRO A 233 -16.02 -39.07 1.66
N LEU A 234 -15.32 -38.64 2.71
CA LEU A 234 -15.09 -37.23 3.05
C LEU A 234 -14.67 -36.40 1.83
N ALA A 235 -13.87 -37.02 0.95
CA ALA A 235 -13.41 -36.44 -0.29
C ALA A 235 -14.54 -36.02 -1.25
N GLU A 236 -15.65 -36.77 -1.31
CA GLU A 236 -16.80 -36.45 -2.17
C GLU A 236 -17.60 -35.27 -1.61
N ALA A 237 -17.78 -35.23 -0.29
CA ALA A 237 -18.42 -34.11 0.40
C ALA A 237 -17.63 -32.80 0.22
N GLN A 238 -16.31 -32.85 0.47
CA GLN A 238 -15.42 -31.71 0.25
C GLN A 238 -15.39 -31.28 -1.22
N GLN A 239 -15.38 -32.24 -2.15
CA GLN A 239 -15.46 -31.96 -3.59
C GLN A 239 -16.73 -31.19 -3.97
N GLY A 240 -17.89 -31.66 -3.52
CA GLY A 240 -19.17 -31.02 -3.77
C GLY A 240 -19.21 -29.60 -3.23
N LEU A 241 -18.80 -29.41 -1.97
CA LEU A 241 -18.76 -28.10 -1.31
C LEU A 241 -17.80 -27.12 -2.00
N PHE A 242 -16.58 -27.54 -2.31
CA PHE A 242 -15.58 -26.67 -2.95
C PHE A 242 -15.96 -26.33 -4.40
N SER A 243 -16.55 -27.27 -5.13
CA SER A 243 -17.08 -26.99 -6.47
C SER A 243 -18.19 -25.94 -6.44
N PHE A 244 -19.10 -26.03 -5.46
CA PHE A 244 -20.17 -25.06 -5.25
C PHE A 244 -19.63 -23.67 -4.92
N VAL A 245 -18.69 -23.57 -3.97
CA VAL A 245 -18.06 -22.32 -3.57
C VAL A 245 -17.35 -21.65 -4.75
N SER A 246 -16.63 -22.45 -5.55
CA SER A 246 -15.95 -21.98 -6.77
C SER A 246 -16.93 -21.38 -7.78
N GLN A 247 -18.05 -22.06 -8.02
CA GLN A 247 -19.11 -21.60 -8.93
C GLN A 247 -19.82 -20.34 -8.40
N LEU A 248 -20.17 -20.32 -7.10
CA LEU A 248 -20.88 -19.21 -6.46
C LEU A 248 -20.06 -17.92 -6.48
N LYS A 249 -18.74 -18.00 -6.28
CA LYS A 249 -17.86 -16.83 -6.18
C LYS A 249 -17.17 -16.48 -7.49
N ALA A 250 -17.03 -17.43 -8.42
CA ALA A 250 -16.35 -17.25 -9.70
C ALA A 250 -14.98 -16.56 -9.57
N GLY A 251 -14.25 -16.85 -8.49
CA GLY A 251 -12.94 -16.26 -8.17
C GLY A 251 -12.96 -14.79 -7.71
N LYS A 252 -14.10 -14.22 -7.33
CA LYS A 252 -14.25 -12.82 -6.89
C LYS A 252 -14.69 -12.71 -5.43
N GLY A 253 -14.22 -11.66 -4.76
CA GLY A 253 -14.52 -11.36 -3.36
C GLY A 253 -13.80 -12.28 -2.38
N LEU A 254 -14.07 -12.10 -1.10
CA LEU A 254 -13.47 -12.87 -0.01
C LEU A 254 -14.14 -14.24 0.13
N THR A 255 -13.31 -15.26 0.20
CA THR A 255 -13.67 -16.63 0.55
C THR A 255 -12.65 -17.13 1.56
N MET A 256 -13.11 -17.55 2.72
CA MET A 256 -12.29 -18.16 3.77
C MET A 256 -12.81 -19.57 3.99
N ILE A 257 -11.95 -20.57 3.89
CA ILE A 257 -12.30 -21.97 4.13
C ILE A 257 -11.58 -22.40 5.39
N VAL A 258 -12.33 -22.82 6.39
CA VAL A 258 -11.80 -23.13 7.71
C VAL A 258 -12.17 -24.56 8.10
N GLU A 259 -11.23 -25.24 8.75
CA GLU A 259 -11.44 -26.55 9.34
C GLU A 259 -11.24 -26.46 10.86
N CYS A 260 -12.11 -27.10 11.64
CA CYS A 260 -11.96 -27.20 13.10
C CYS A 260 -11.67 -28.65 13.48
N ILE A 261 -10.53 -28.88 14.12
CA ILE A 261 -10.05 -30.19 14.56
C ILE A 261 -10.23 -30.27 16.08
N GLU A 262 -10.91 -31.32 16.53
CA GLU A 262 -11.11 -31.53 17.96
C GLU A 262 -9.85 -32.14 18.62
N GLY A 263 -9.38 -31.51 19.69
CA GLY A 263 -8.26 -31.97 20.52
C GLY A 263 -7.44 -30.86 21.14
N ASN A 264 -6.40 -31.24 21.87
CA ASN A 264 -5.49 -30.30 22.52
C ASN A 264 -4.46 -29.74 21.53
N PHE A 265 -4.35 -28.41 21.44
CA PHE A 265 -3.44 -27.73 20.50
C PHE A 265 -1.97 -28.15 20.69
N CYS A 266 -1.49 -28.29 21.92
CA CYS A 266 -0.08 -28.63 22.18
C CYS A 266 0.30 -30.02 21.64
N GLN A 267 -0.66 -30.94 21.58
CA GLN A 267 -0.44 -32.30 21.07
C GLN A 267 -0.63 -32.40 19.55
N LYS A 268 -1.53 -31.59 18.99
CA LYS A 268 -1.95 -31.66 17.58
C LYS A 268 -1.50 -30.47 16.73
N ALA A 269 -0.52 -29.68 17.18
CA ALA A 269 -0.04 -28.52 16.43
C ALA A 269 0.47 -28.90 15.02
N GLU A 270 1.24 -29.99 14.91
CA GLU A 270 1.75 -30.47 13.62
C GLU A 270 0.64 -31.04 12.74
N GLU A 271 -0.36 -31.73 13.32
CA GLU A 271 -1.55 -32.21 12.61
C GLU A 271 -2.34 -31.05 12.01
N GLY A 272 -2.59 -30.00 12.81
CA GLY A 272 -3.26 -28.78 12.33
C GLY A 272 -2.51 -28.11 11.19
N LYS A 273 -1.17 -27.98 11.31
CA LYS A 273 -0.34 -27.41 10.24
C LYS A 273 -0.36 -28.26 8.96
N ALA A 274 -0.30 -29.59 9.09
CA ALA A 274 -0.40 -30.50 7.96
C ALA A 274 -1.76 -30.40 7.26
N ARG A 275 -2.86 -30.35 8.02
CA ARG A 275 -4.21 -30.17 7.48
C ARG A 275 -4.38 -28.83 6.78
N ARG A 276 -3.80 -27.75 7.32
CA ARG A 276 -3.80 -26.43 6.64
C ARG A 276 -3.14 -26.48 5.27
N ILE A 277 -2.01 -27.18 5.14
CA ILE A 277 -1.29 -27.32 3.88
C ILE A 277 -2.09 -28.18 2.89
N ALA A 278 -2.68 -29.27 3.37
CA ALA A 278 -3.56 -30.13 2.57
C ALA A 278 -4.77 -29.34 2.03
N LEU A 279 -5.48 -28.64 2.91
CA LEU A 279 -6.61 -27.79 2.58
C LEU A 279 -6.23 -26.68 1.57
N SER A 280 -5.07 -26.04 1.74
CA SER A 280 -4.55 -25.05 0.79
C SER A 280 -4.34 -25.64 -0.61
N THR A 281 -3.88 -26.89 -0.69
CA THR A 281 -3.64 -27.60 -1.94
C THR A 281 -4.95 -27.96 -2.64
N GLU A 282 -5.95 -28.40 -1.88
CA GLU A 282 -7.29 -28.72 -2.41
C GLU A 282 -8.00 -27.48 -2.95
N ILE A 283 -7.99 -26.37 -2.22
CA ILE A 283 -8.63 -25.11 -2.62
C ILE A 283 -8.06 -24.60 -3.96
N LYS A 284 -6.73 -24.75 -4.16
CA LYS A 284 -6.06 -24.43 -5.43
C LYS A 284 -6.55 -25.34 -6.57
N LYS A 285 -6.73 -26.64 -6.31
CA LYS A 285 -7.25 -27.62 -7.29
C LYS A 285 -8.64 -27.20 -7.81
N TYR A 286 -9.51 -26.70 -6.92
CA TYR A 286 -10.85 -26.22 -7.27
C TYR A 286 -10.89 -24.75 -7.77
N LYS A 287 -9.73 -24.13 -8.01
CA LYS A 287 -9.58 -22.74 -8.49
C LYS A 287 -10.25 -21.70 -7.58
N ILE A 288 -10.40 -22.00 -6.29
CA ILE A 288 -10.97 -21.07 -5.33
C ILE A 288 -9.88 -20.05 -4.97
N ARG A 289 -10.18 -18.77 -5.19
CA ARG A 289 -9.32 -17.66 -4.77
C ARG A 289 -9.75 -17.23 -3.36
N GLY A 290 -9.05 -17.72 -2.35
CA GLY A 290 -9.41 -17.51 -0.96
C GLY A 290 -8.29 -17.86 0.01
N PHE A 291 -8.59 -17.69 1.30
CA PHE A 291 -7.70 -18.03 2.40
C PHE A 291 -8.17 -19.33 3.06
N CYS A 292 -7.23 -20.07 3.63
CA CYS A 292 -7.52 -21.29 4.37
C CYS A 292 -6.92 -21.23 5.77
N ASP A 293 -7.67 -21.70 6.76
CA ASP A 293 -7.19 -21.82 8.13
C ASP A 293 -7.67 -23.10 8.80
N THR A 294 -6.96 -23.53 9.84
CA THR A 294 -7.28 -24.70 10.64
C THR A 294 -7.17 -24.34 12.10
N LEU A 295 -8.26 -24.51 12.85
CA LEU A 295 -8.29 -24.31 14.29
C LEU A 295 -8.29 -25.67 14.99
N VAL A 296 -7.42 -25.84 15.98
CA VAL A 296 -7.45 -27.00 16.88
C VAL A 296 -8.04 -26.52 18.21
N ASN A 297 -9.12 -27.16 18.66
CA ASN A 297 -9.76 -26.81 19.92
C ASN A 297 -10.31 -28.04 20.65
N GLU A 298 -10.37 -27.99 21.97
CA GLU A 298 -10.83 -29.13 22.79
C GLU A 298 -12.28 -29.49 22.54
N ASN A 299 -13.12 -28.50 22.21
CA ASN A 299 -14.52 -28.69 21.85
C ASN A 299 -14.78 -28.08 20.47
N TYR A 300 -15.30 -28.89 19.55
CA TYR A 300 -15.61 -28.49 18.18
C TYR A 300 -16.57 -27.28 18.11
N LEU A 301 -17.64 -27.27 18.91
CA LEU A 301 -18.65 -26.21 18.90
C LEU A 301 -18.06 -24.86 19.32
N ASN A 302 -17.23 -24.86 20.37
CA ASN A 302 -16.51 -23.66 20.80
C ASN A 302 -15.54 -23.18 19.72
N GLY A 303 -14.84 -24.11 19.06
CA GLY A 303 -13.92 -23.80 17.98
C GLY A 303 -14.62 -23.13 16.79
N VAL A 304 -15.75 -23.68 16.35
CA VAL A 304 -16.58 -23.07 15.30
C VAL A 304 -17.10 -21.69 15.73
N SER A 305 -17.51 -21.53 16.99
CA SER A 305 -17.94 -20.23 17.53
C SER A 305 -16.81 -19.19 17.46
N TYR A 306 -15.57 -19.57 17.81
CA TYR A 306 -14.41 -18.70 17.68
C TYR A 306 -14.14 -18.34 16.23
N LEU A 307 -14.18 -19.30 15.30
CA LEU A 307 -13.99 -19.05 13.87
C LEU A 307 -15.01 -18.04 13.32
N ILE A 308 -16.29 -18.16 13.69
CA ILE A 308 -17.34 -17.23 13.25
C ILE A 308 -17.07 -15.80 13.78
N GLN A 309 -16.50 -15.64 14.97
CA GLN A 309 -16.29 -14.32 15.57
C GLN A 309 -14.98 -13.65 15.14
N THR A 310 -13.92 -14.44 14.93
CA THR A 310 -12.56 -13.92 14.77
C THR A 310 -12.01 -14.01 13.35
N SER A 311 -12.65 -14.78 12.44
CA SER A 311 -12.13 -14.93 11.07
C SER A 311 -12.18 -13.64 10.26
N GLY A 312 -11.00 -13.19 9.83
CA GLY A 312 -10.78 -11.98 9.03
C GLY A 312 -9.79 -11.02 9.68
N LEU A 313 -9.50 -9.91 9.02
CA LEU A 313 -8.61 -8.86 9.54
C LEU A 313 -9.19 -7.48 9.22
N GLY A 314 -9.46 -6.69 10.27
CA GLY A 314 -10.08 -5.37 10.13
C GLY A 314 -11.41 -5.46 9.37
N GLY A 315 -11.54 -4.67 8.31
CA GLY A 315 -12.71 -4.58 7.45
C GLY A 315 -12.82 -5.71 6.42
N LEU A 316 -11.77 -6.53 6.26
CA LEU A 316 -11.80 -7.73 5.43
C LEU A 316 -12.30 -8.92 6.26
N ARG A 317 -13.62 -8.98 6.47
CA ARG A 317 -14.32 -10.03 7.21
C ARG A 317 -15.38 -10.73 6.37
N HIS A 318 -15.76 -11.93 6.80
CA HIS A 318 -16.90 -12.63 6.26
C HIS A 318 -18.21 -11.99 6.72
N ASN A 319 -19.28 -12.19 5.95
CA ASN A 319 -20.64 -11.79 6.30
C ASN A 319 -21.66 -12.92 6.06
N THR A 320 -21.19 -14.06 5.53
CA THR A 320 -21.99 -15.23 5.20
C THR A 320 -21.24 -16.46 5.66
N VAL A 321 -21.85 -17.27 6.51
CA VAL A 321 -21.28 -18.54 6.99
C VAL A 321 -21.96 -19.69 6.24
N MET A 322 -21.15 -20.55 5.63
CA MET A 322 -21.60 -21.74 4.93
C MET A 322 -21.33 -22.96 5.80
N VAL A 323 -22.40 -23.66 6.17
CA VAL A 323 -22.37 -24.82 7.07
C VAL A 323 -23.06 -25.99 6.36
N PRO A 324 -22.36 -27.08 6.03
CA PRO A 324 -22.98 -28.24 5.40
C PRO A 324 -24.10 -28.85 6.26
N TRP A 325 -25.17 -29.31 5.63
CA TRP A 325 -26.27 -29.98 6.33
C TRP A 325 -25.78 -31.30 6.98
N PRO A 326 -26.17 -31.59 8.23
CA PRO A 326 -25.90 -32.89 8.84
C PRO A 326 -26.85 -33.95 8.25
N ASP A 327 -26.42 -34.76 7.28
CA ASP A 327 -27.31 -35.71 6.60
C ASP A 327 -27.82 -36.86 7.52
N GLN A 328 -27.10 -37.20 8.59
CA GLN A 328 -27.33 -38.43 9.36
C GLN A 328 -28.00 -38.28 10.73
N TRP A 329 -28.31 -37.06 11.15
CA TRP A 329 -28.87 -36.78 12.49
C TRP A 329 -30.09 -37.64 12.86
N SER A 330 -30.90 -38.03 11.87
CA SER A 330 -32.09 -38.88 12.06
C SER A 330 -31.79 -40.38 12.14
N LEU A 331 -30.66 -40.83 11.56
CA LEU A 331 -30.23 -42.22 11.50
C LEU A 331 -29.44 -42.62 12.75
N THR A 332 -28.48 -41.79 13.15
CA THR A 332 -27.69 -41.97 14.37
C THR A 332 -28.51 -41.74 15.64
N LYS A 333 -29.65 -41.04 15.55
CA LYS A 333 -30.48 -40.58 16.69
C LYS A 333 -29.66 -39.87 17.78
N SER A 334 -28.48 -39.37 17.41
CA SER A 334 -27.61 -38.64 18.32
C SER A 334 -28.22 -37.24 18.51
N TYR A 335 -28.64 -36.93 19.73
CA TYR A 335 -29.13 -35.59 20.05
C TYR A 335 -28.02 -34.54 19.94
N ASP A 336 -26.78 -34.94 20.23
CA ASP A 336 -25.60 -34.05 20.25
C ASP A 336 -25.30 -33.48 18.87
N GLU A 337 -25.56 -34.30 17.86
CA GLU A 337 -25.47 -33.98 16.46
C GLU A 337 -26.43 -32.81 16.12
N ALA A 338 -27.74 -33.05 16.08
CA ALA A 338 -28.71 -31.99 15.77
C ALA A 338 -28.54 -30.74 16.66
N HIS A 339 -28.21 -30.94 17.94
CA HIS A 339 -27.92 -29.85 18.88
C HIS A 339 -26.72 -28.99 18.42
N THR A 340 -25.62 -29.62 18.02
CA THR A 340 -24.41 -28.91 17.54
C THR A 340 -24.71 -28.06 16.30
N PHE A 341 -25.46 -28.59 15.33
CA PHE A 341 -25.84 -27.82 14.15
C PHE A 341 -26.73 -26.61 14.52
N VAL A 342 -27.73 -26.82 15.39
CA VAL A 342 -28.61 -25.73 15.86
C VAL A 342 -27.82 -24.66 16.61
N GLU A 343 -26.86 -25.04 17.45
CA GLU A 343 -25.99 -24.09 18.15
C GLU A 343 -25.08 -23.31 17.18
N ILE A 344 -24.54 -23.94 16.15
CA ILE A 344 -23.81 -23.23 15.10
C ILE A 344 -24.73 -22.20 14.41
N VAL A 345 -25.96 -22.58 14.07
CA VAL A 345 -26.95 -21.65 13.50
C VAL A 345 -27.22 -20.47 14.45
N ARG A 346 -27.39 -20.74 15.75
CA ARG A 346 -27.56 -19.69 16.79
C ARG A 346 -26.37 -18.74 16.84
N ASN A 347 -25.14 -19.27 16.79
CA ASN A 347 -23.91 -18.47 16.77
C ASN A 347 -23.82 -17.58 15.51
N VAL A 348 -24.17 -18.10 14.33
CA VAL A 348 -24.19 -17.32 13.08
C VAL A 348 -25.20 -16.19 13.14
N VAL A 349 -26.41 -16.46 13.66
CA VAL A 349 -27.46 -15.44 13.85
C VAL A 349 -27.02 -14.39 14.86
N ALA A 350 -26.41 -14.79 15.99
CA ALA A 350 -25.88 -13.86 16.99
C ALA A 350 -24.77 -12.96 16.41
N ALA A 351 -23.94 -13.50 15.52
CA ALA A 351 -22.92 -12.75 14.78
C ALA A 351 -23.49 -11.88 13.64
N LYS A 352 -24.82 -11.85 13.46
CA LYS A 352 -25.53 -11.11 12.39
C LYS A 352 -25.03 -11.44 10.98
N CYS A 353 -24.61 -12.69 10.77
CA CYS A 353 -24.17 -13.18 9.47
C CYS A 353 -25.31 -13.88 8.73
N ALA A 354 -25.28 -13.83 7.39
CA ALA A 354 -26.14 -14.68 6.58
C ALA A 354 -25.69 -16.15 6.73
N ILE A 355 -26.61 -17.09 6.58
CA ILE A 355 -26.32 -18.52 6.64
C ILE A 355 -26.63 -19.18 5.30
N LEU A 356 -25.74 -20.06 4.84
CA LEU A 356 -25.95 -20.92 3.68
C LEU A 356 -25.76 -22.37 4.09
N VAL A 357 -26.78 -23.18 3.91
CA VAL A 357 -26.78 -24.59 4.32
C VAL A 357 -26.96 -25.48 3.08
N PRO A 358 -25.87 -25.89 2.42
CA PRO A 358 -25.97 -26.81 1.31
C PRO A 358 -26.27 -28.23 1.85
N LYS A 359 -27.30 -28.86 1.30
CA LYS A 359 -27.75 -30.21 1.65
C LYS A 359 -27.47 -31.16 0.50
N ASN A 360 -27.10 -32.41 0.81
CA ASN A 360 -26.68 -33.40 -0.18
C ASN A 360 -25.51 -32.91 -1.05
N ILE A 361 -24.46 -32.36 -0.43
CA ILE A 361 -23.30 -31.80 -1.14
C ILE A 361 -22.61 -32.80 -2.06
N GLN A 362 -22.68 -34.09 -1.74
CA GLN A 362 -22.21 -35.22 -2.53
C GLN A 362 -22.84 -35.29 -3.94
N SER A 363 -24.06 -34.79 -4.12
CA SER A 363 -24.74 -34.78 -5.42
C SER A 363 -24.52 -33.49 -6.21
N PHE A 364 -23.69 -32.57 -5.74
CA PHE A 364 -23.48 -31.30 -6.41
C PHE A 364 -22.61 -31.48 -7.67
N PRO A 365 -22.95 -30.78 -8.77
CA PRO A 365 -22.28 -30.96 -10.04
C PRO A 365 -20.83 -30.49 -9.96
N ARG A 366 -19.93 -31.26 -10.60
CA ARG A 366 -18.53 -30.88 -10.69
C ARG A 366 -18.39 -29.61 -11.53
N SER A 367 -17.34 -28.82 -11.30
CA SER A 367 -17.08 -27.59 -12.09
C SER A 367 -16.92 -27.83 -13.60
N SER A 368 -16.72 -29.08 -14.05
CA SER A 368 -16.64 -29.49 -15.45
C SER A 368 -18.00 -29.89 -16.06
N GLU A 369 -19.00 -30.16 -15.24
CA GLU A 369 -20.31 -30.63 -15.68
C GLU A 369 -21.21 -29.43 -15.97
N LYS A 370 -21.76 -29.38 -17.19
CA LYS A 370 -22.82 -28.43 -17.52
C LYS A 370 -24.15 -29.03 -17.11
N VAL A 371 -24.77 -28.46 -16.08
CA VAL A 371 -26.17 -28.79 -15.76
C VAL A 371 -27.03 -28.12 -16.83
N GLY A 372 -27.70 -28.91 -17.67
CA GLY A 372 -28.70 -28.41 -18.61
C GLY A 372 -29.87 -27.81 -17.82
N LEU A 373 -30.27 -26.60 -18.19
CA LEU A 373 -31.49 -25.95 -17.69
C LEU A 373 -32.74 -26.61 -18.28
#